data_AF-A0AA91TH60-F1
#
_entry.id   AF-A0AA91TH60-F1
#
_cell.length_a   1.000
_cell.length_b   1.000
_cell.length_c   1.000
_cell.angle_alpha   90.00
_cell.angle_beta   90.00
_cell.angle_gamma   90.00
#
_symmetry.space_group_name_H-M   'P 1'
#
loop_
_entity.id
_entity.type
_entity.pdbx_description
1 polymer ?
#
loop_
_entity_poly.entity_id
_entity_poly.type
_entity_poly.pdbx_seq_one_letter_code
_entity_poly.pdbx_strand_id
1 'polypeptide(L)'
;MAIDTTPSQVATNALQAIPFGSIIGGPLKACIEAQAMAAQTSWQFIQEVGLNTDPNTGQKEAVNVSFQFMQNGHMVQLNVPLLTIVPIPYIAIHDIDINFKANISASSSSVSEQSSSSALDVGAEASIGAKWGAFHMDAKMKANYSSKKDSKATQESKYSVEYTMDVAVKAGQDSMPAGLAKVLELLGNTLDVSDPDGTLEVSARELTLTDGKATLIATYKNSKGIFEPESIKIDGVTGKVSDDSVVFELKEAKTYTVIAGKKKVSVDVQNVKPDTKTDTTKP
;
A
#
# COMPACT_ATOMS: atom_id res chain seq x y z
N MET A 1 -52.78 35.47 -29.26
CA MET A 1 -51.44 34.99 -29.67
C MET A 1 -51.22 33.63 -29.04
N ALA A 2 -51.03 32.58 -29.84
CA ALA A 2 -50.67 31.27 -29.29
C ALA A 2 -49.25 31.34 -28.72
N ILE A 3 -49.04 30.78 -27.53
CA ILE A 3 -47.71 30.67 -26.93
C ILE A 3 -46.94 29.63 -27.76
N ASP A 4 -45.78 30.01 -28.30
CA ASP A 4 -44.89 29.09 -29.01
C ASP A 4 -44.27 28.11 -28.00
N THR A 5 -44.76 26.86 -28.01
CA THR A 5 -44.30 25.79 -27.12
C THR A 5 -43.09 25.04 -27.68
N THR A 6 -42.60 25.39 -28.87
CA THR A 6 -41.50 24.68 -29.55
C THR A 6 -40.23 24.64 -28.70
N PRO A 7 -39.78 25.72 -28.04
CA PRO A 7 -38.59 25.66 -27.18
C PRO A 7 -38.75 24.69 -26.00
N SER A 8 -39.95 24.67 -25.39
CA SER A 8 -40.25 23.75 -24.28
C SER A 8 -40.27 22.29 -24.75
N GLN A 9 -40.85 22.01 -25.91
CA GLN A 9 -40.86 20.67 -26.51
C GLN A 9 -39.44 20.20 -26.88
N VAL A 10 -38.60 21.08 -27.42
CA VAL A 10 -37.20 20.78 -27.72
C VAL A 10 -36.42 20.47 -26.44
N ALA A 11 -36.61 21.25 -25.38
CA ALA A 11 -35.95 21.00 -24.10
C ALA A 11 -36.39 19.66 -23.46
N THR A 12 -37.69 19.35 -23.49
CA THR A 12 -38.22 18.06 -23.00
C THR A 12 -37.66 16.88 -23.80
N ASN A 13 -37.62 16.99 -25.13
CA ASN A 13 -37.08 15.94 -25.99
C ASN A 13 -35.57 15.77 -25.78
N ALA A 14 -34.82 16.86 -25.61
CA ALA A 14 -33.39 16.81 -25.33
C ALA A 14 -33.08 16.13 -23.99
N LEU A 15 -33.86 16.43 -22.93
CA LEU A 15 -33.71 15.75 -21.63
C LEU A 15 -34.05 14.26 -21.69
N GLN A 16 -35.09 13.88 -22.44
CA GLN A 16 -35.47 12.47 -22.63
C GLN A 16 -34.43 11.69 -23.45
N ALA A 17 -33.68 12.38 -24.31
CA ALA A 17 -32.61 11.77 -25.10
C ALA A 17 -31.32 11.53 -24.30
N ILE A 18 -31.19 12.04 -23.07
CA ILE A 18 -30.00 11.83 -22.24
C ILE A 18 -29.98 10.38 -21.75
N PRO A 19 -28.95 9.57 -22.12
CA PRO A 19 -28.88 8.18 -21.71
C PRO A 19 -28.31 8.08 -20.28
N PHE A 20 -29.08 8.49 -19.27
CA PHE A 20 -28.66 8.50 -17.86
C PHE A 20 -28.16 7.13 -17.39
N GLY A 21 -28.76 6.03 -17.87
CA GLY A 21 -28.31 4.68 -17.57
C GLY A 21 -26.87 4.40 -18.03
N SER A 22 -26.47 4.87 -19.20
CA SER A 22 -25.09 4.72 -19.69
C SER A 22 -24.13 5.70 -19.03
N ILE A 23 -24.59 6.93 -18.75
CA ILE A 23 -23.82 8.00 -18.10
C ILE A 23 -23.45 7.66 -16.66
N ILE A 24 -24.36 7.00 -15.93
CA ILE A 24 -24.12 6.57 -14.56
C ILE A 24 -23.53 5.15 -14.55
N GLY A 25 -24.08 4.26 -15.36
CA GLY A 25 -23.68 2.85 -15.40
C GLY A 25 -22.27 2.61 -15.92
N GLY A 26 -21.79 3.43 -16.86
CA GLY A 26 -20.42 3.33 -17.40
C GLY A 26 -19.35 3.51 -16.32
N PRO A 27 -19.31 4.65 -15.62
CA PRO A 27 -18.39 4.89 -14.51
C PRO A 27 -18.53 3.87 -13.38
N LEU A 28 -19.76 3.50 -13.00
CA LEU A 28 -19.98 2.49 -11.95
C LEU A 28 -19.42 1.12 -12.36
N LYS A 29 -19.67 0.69 -13.60
CA LYS A 29 -19.11 -0.56 -14.15
C LYS A 29 -17.58 -0.51 -14.16
N ALA A 30 -16.99 0.59 -14.61
CA ALA A 30 -15.54 0.77 -14.61
C ALA A 30 -14.95 0.67 -13.19
N CYS A 31 -15.63 1.23 -12.19
CA CYS A 31 -15.21 1.12 -10.79
C CYS A 31 -15.27 -0.33 -10.27
N ILE A 32 -16.33 -1.09 -10.62
CA ILE A 32 -16.45 -2.50 -10.26
C ILE A 32 -15.33 -3.32 -10.91
N GLU A 33 -15.06 -3.09 -12.20
CA GLU A 33 -13.95 -3.75 -12.92
C GLU A 33 -12.60 -3.41 -12.31
N ALA A 34 -12.37 -2.14 -11.95
CA ALA A 34 -11.16 -1.70 -11.28
C ALA A 34 -10.98 -2.36 -9.90
N GLN A 35 -12.04 -2.47 -9.10
CA GLN A 35 -11.98 -3.18 -7.82
C GLN A 35 -11.73 -4.69 -7.99
N ALA A 36 -12.34 -5.32 -9.00
CA ALA A 36 -12.09 -6.72 -9.28
C ALA A 36 -10.62 -6.95 -9.66
N MET A 37 -10.05 -6.08 -10.49
CA MET A 37 -8.63 -6.13 -10.85
C MET A 37 -7.74 -5.92 -9.63
N ALA A 38 -8.05 -4.94 -8.78
CA ALA A 38 -7.34 -4.69 -7.53
C ALA A 38 -7.34 -5.93 -6.61
N ALA A 39 -8.51 -6.55 -6.42
CA ALA A 39 -8.64 -7.75 -5.60
C ALA A 39 -7.86 -8.94 -6.20
N GLN A 40 -7.85 -9.09 -7.53
CA GLN A 40 -7.02 -10.10 -8.20
C GLN A 40 -5.53 -9.85 -7.98
N THR A 41 -5.06 -8.61 -8.06
CA THR A 41 -3.67 -8.25 -7.77
C THR A 41 -3.31 -8.55 -6.31
N SER A 42 -4.16 -8.22 -5.34
CA SER A 42 -3.93 -8.57 -3.93
C SER A 42 -3.87 -10.09 -3.74
N TRP A 43 -4.76 -10.84 -4.40
CA TRP A 43 -4.77 -12.30 -4.34
C TRP A 43 -3.50 -12.90 -4.96
N GLN A 44 -3.09 -12.45 -6.14
CA GLN A 44 -1.86 -12.89 -6.80
C GLN A 44 -0.65 -12.63 -5.92
N PHE A 45 -0.56 -11.42 -5.34
CA PHE A 45 0.50 -11.08 -4.40
C PHE A 45 0.56 -12.06 -3.22
N ILE A 46 -0.58 -12.37 -2.60
CA ILE A 46 -0.64 -13.34 -1.49
C ILE A 46 -0.18 -14.73 -1.94
N GLN A 47 -0.56 -15.17 -3.13
CA GLN A 47 -0.23 -16.50 -3.64
C GLN A 47 1.25 -16.63 -4.02
N GLU A 48 1.84 -15.59 -4.59
CA GLU A 48 3.22 -15.59 -5.08
C GLU A 48 4.24 -15.27 -3.98
N VAL A 49 3.89 -14.37 -3.06
CA VAL A 49 4.81 -13.88 -2.02
C VAL A 49 4.51 -14.51 -0.67
N GLY A 50 3.22 -14.70 -0.36
CA GLY A 50 2.78 -15.14 0.95
C GLY A 50 2.78 -16.65 1.19
N LEU A 51 2.80 -17.46 0.12
CA LEU A 51 2.66 -18.91 0.21
C LEU A 51 3.79 -19.62 -0.56
N ASN A 52 4.33 -20.67 0.04
CA ASN A 52 5.16 -21.64 -0.64
C ASN A 52 4.33 -22.88 -0.98
N THR A 53 4.56 -23.50 -2.13
CA THR A 53 3.85 -24.72 -2.53
C THR A 53 4.83 -25.88 -2.57
N ASP A 54 4.55 -26.94 -1.81
CA ASP A 54 5.32 -28.17 -1.87
C ASP A 54 5.13 -28.82 -3.25
N PRO A 55 6.21 -29.02 -4.04
CA PRO A 55 6.14 -29.55 -5.39
C PRO A 55 5.64 -31.01 -5.44
N ASN A 56 5.71 -31.77 -4.34
CA ASN A 56 5.32 -33.17 -4.30
C ASN A 56 3.88 -33.38 -3.83
N THR A 57 3.40 -32.54 -2.91
CA THR A 57 2.09 -32.70 -2.27
C THR A 57 1.07 -31.65 -2.73
N GLY A 58 1.51 -30.55 -3.33
CA GLY A 58 0.67 -29.40 -3.67
C GLY A 58 0.16 -28.63 -2.45
N GLN A 59 0.61 -28.96 -1.23
CA GLN A 59 0.23 -28.23 -0.03
C GLN A 59 0.84 -26.83 -0.04
N LYS A 60 0.04 -25.85 0.38
CA LYS A 60 0.45 -24.45 0.50
C LYS A 60 0.72 -24.12 1.95
N GLU A 61 1.91 -23.63 2.23
CA GLU A 61 2.33 -23.19 3.54
C GLU A 61 2.65 -21.69 3.52
N ALA A 62 2.36 -20.99 4.61
CA ALA A 62 2.68 -19.58 4.71
C ALA A 62 4.20 -19.37 4.74
N VAL A 63 4.68 -18.39 3.97
CA VAL A 63 6.06 -17.94 4.03
C VAL A 63 6.27 -17.17 5.32
N ASN A 64 7.15 -17.69 6.18
CA ASN A 64 7.52 -17.05 7.44
C ASN A 64 8.91 -16.44 7.35
N VAL A 65 9.07 -15.25 7.93
CA VAL A 65 10.36 -14.60 8.17
C VAL A 65 10.79 -14.87 9.61
N SER A 66 12.06 -15.25 9.78
CA SER A 66 12.65 -15.52 11.08
C SER A 66 13.56 -14.36 11.48
N PHE A 67 13.22 -13.68 12.57
CA PHE A 67 14.07 -12.66 13.19
C PHE A 67 14.81 -13.29 14.36
N GLN A 68 16.14 -13.29 14.31
CA GLN A 68 16.96 -13.70 15.44
C GLN A 68 17.48 -12.47 16.16
N PHE A 69 17.26 -12.42 17.47
CA PHE A 69 17.71 -11.31 18.31
C PHE A 69 18.09 -11.81 19.70
N MET A 70 18.80 -10.95 20.42
CA MET A 70 19.19 -11.19 21.81
C MET A 70 18.06 -10.82 22.75
N GLN A 71 17.69 -11.74 23.64
CA GLN A 71 16.76 -11.47 24.73
C GLN A 71 17.31 -12.09 26.01
N ASN A 72 17.51 -11.27 27.04
CA ASN A 72 18.02 -11.70 28.35
C ASN A 72 19.34 -12.49 28.26
N GLY A 73 20.17 -12.20 27.27
CA GLY A 73 21.43 -12.92 27.03
C GLY A 73 21.33 -14.26 26.28
N HIS A 74 20.15 -14.63 25.77
CA HIS A 74 19.95 -15.77 24.87
C HIS A 74 19.61 -15.32 23.46
N MET A 75 20.10 -16.06 22.46
CA MET A 75 19.64 -15.91 21.07
C MET A 75 18.26 -16.54 20.95
N VAL A 76 17.24 -15.72 20.70
CA VAL A 76 15.87 -16.17 20.47
C VAL A 76 15.47 -15.93 19.01
N GLN A 77 14.56 -16.75 18.50
CA GLN A 77 14.04 -16.63 17.13
C GLN A 77 12.53 -16.35 17.17
N LEU A 78 12.12 -15.27 16.52
CA LEU A 78 10.73 -14.91 16.29
C LEU A 78 10.34 -15.23 14.85
N ASN A 79 9.37 -16.13 14.68
CA ASN A 79 8.84 -16.51 13.37
C ASN A 79 7.55 -15.73 13.10
N VAL A 80 7.55 -14.95 12.03
CA VAL A 80 6.44 -14.06 11.68
C VAL A 80 6.04 -14.29 10.22
N PRO A 81 4.75 -14.49 9.91
CA PRO A 81 4.32 -14.61 8.52
C PRO A 81 4.62 -13.35 7.71
N LEU A 82 5.23 -13.52 6.53
CA LEU A 82 5.68 -12.44 5.66
C LEU A 82 4.54 -11.45 5.32
N LEU A 83 3.33 -11.98 5.14
CA LEU A 83 2.13 -11.18 4.85
C LEU A 83 1.76 -10.18 5.94
N THR A 84 2.25 -10.36 7.17
CA THR A 84 1.98 -9.44 8.28
C THR A 84 2.97 -8.28 8.33
N ILE A 85 4.12 -8.41 7.66
CA ILE A 85 5.20 -7.42 7.68
C ILE A 85 5.35 -6.67 6.35
N VAL A 86 4.85 -7.23 5.24
CA VAL A 86 4.89 -6.59 3.92
C VAL A 86 3.54 -5.91 3.63
N PRO A 87 3.53 -4.65 3.15
CA PRO A 87 2.30 -4.02 2.72
C PRO A 87 1.71 -4.78 1.53
N ILE A 88 0.53 -5.36 1.72
CA ILE A 88 -0.21 -6.00 0.65
C ILE A 88 -0.84 -4.89 -0.19
N PRO A 89 -0.65 -4.87 -1.52
CA PRO A 89 -1.28 -3.88 -2.37
C PRO A 89 -2.80 -4.09 -2.27
N TYR A 90 -3.48 -3.12 -1.67
CA TYR A 90 -4.93 -3.10 -1.54
C TYR A 90 -5.39 -1.68 -1.88
N ILE A 91 -6.24 -1.58 -2.89
CA ILE A 91 -6.87 -0.33 -3.28
C ILE A 91 -8.37 -0.56 -3.30
N ALA A 92 -9.07 0.19 -2.44
CA ALA A 92 -10.51 0.21 -2.39
C ALA A 92 -11.00 1.58 -2.87
N ILE A 93 -12.04 1.57 -3.69
CA ILE A 93 -12.77 2.78 -4.03
C ILE A 93 -13.74 3.05 -2.89
N HIS A 94 -13.59 4.19 -2.21
CA HIS A 94 -14.45 4.59 -1.10
C HIS A 94 -15.65 5.41 -1.59
N ASP A 95 -15.36 6.41 -2.43
CA ASP A 95 -16.36 7.34 -2.94
C ASP A 95 -16.24 7.48 -4.46
N ILE A 96 -17.40 7.55 -5.10
CA ILE A 96 -17.55 7.85 -6.53
C ILE A 96 -18.49 9.04 -6.64
N ASP A 97 -17.95 10.19 -6.99
CA ASP A 97 -18.70 11.42 -7.20
C ASP A 97 -18.92 11.61 -8.71
N ILE A 98 -20.17 11.49 -9.17
CA ILE A 98 -20.55 11.68 -10.57
C ILE A 98 -21.34 12.99 -10.68
N ASN A 99 -20.71 14.02 -11.25
CA ASN A 99 -21.37 15.30 -11.53
C ASN A 99 -21.73 15.38 -13.01
N PHE A 100 -23.01 15.57 -13.27
CA PHE A 100 -23.54 15.70 -14.62
C PHE A 100 -24.17 17.08 -14.81
N LYS A 101 -23.68 17.83 -15.81
CA LYS A 101 -24.23 19.13 -16.19
C LYS A 101 -24.65 19.10 -17.65
N ALA A 102 -25.93 19.36 -17.91
CA ALA A 102 -26.48 19.54 -19.25
C ALA A 102 -26.88 21.00 -19.47
N ASN A 103 -26.42 21.60 -20.56
CA ASN A 103 -26.85 22.92 -21.00
C ASN A 103 -27.64 22.77 -22.31
N ILE A 104 -28.94 23.05 -22.25
CA ILE A 104 -29.84 22.96 -23.40
C ILE A 104 -30.18 24.37 -23.84
N SER A 105 -29.68 24.79 -25.00
CA SER A 105 -30.04 26.06 -25.62
C SER A 105 -31.01 25.81 -26.78
N ALA A 106 -32.23 26.34 -26.66
CA ALA A 106 -33.25 26.30 -27.70
C ALA A 106 -33.69 27.72 -28.05
N SER A 107 -33.56 28.11 -29.31
CA SER A 107 -34.08 29.37 -29.86
C SER A 107 -35.02 29.05 -31.02
N SER A 108 -36.29 29.49 -30.96
CA SER A 108 -37.24 29.31 -32.07
C SER A 108 -37.17 30.49 -33.05
N SER A 109 -37.31 30.20 -34.33
CA SER A 109 -37.54 31.20 -35.38
C SER A 109 -38.43 30.58 -36.46
N SER A 110 -39.63 31.12 -36.64
CA SER A 110 -40.63 30.60 -37.59
C SER A 110 -40.62 31.42 -38.88
N VAL A 111 -40.30 30.80 -40.03
CA VAL A 111 -40.67 31.29 -41.36
C VAL A 111 -41.31 30.16 -42.14
N SER A 112 -42.57 30.33 -42.55
CA SER A 112 -43.31 29.43 -43.42
C SER A 112 -43.31 29.99 -44.85
N GLU A 113 -42.67 29.32 -45.81
CA GLU A 113 -42.84 29.60 -47.24
C GLU A 113 -43.51 28.40 -47.93
N GLN A 114 -44.76 28.62 -48.35
CA GLN A 114 -45.56 27.72 -49.16
C GLN A 114 -45.20 27.92 -50.64
N SER A 115 -44.65 26.90 -51.31
CA SER A 115 -44.53 26.88 -52.77
C SER A 115 -45.28 25.68 -53.34
N SER A 116 -46.49 25.93 -53.83
CA SER A 116 -47.30 25.01 -54.62
C SER A 116 -46.82 24.99 -56.07
N SER A 117 -46.48 23.81 -56.58
CA SER A 117 -46.22 23.52 -57.99
C SER A 117 -47.52 23.49 -58.81
N SER A 118 -47.50 23.93 -60.07
CA SER A 118 -48.50 23.51 -61.07
C SER A 118 -47.87 23.51 -62.46
N ALA A 119 -47.68 22.31 -63.01
CA ALA A 119 -47.51 22.08 -64.43
C ALA A 119 -48.87 22.28 -65.10
N LEU A 120 -48.93 23.07 -66.18
CA LEU A 120 -50.10 23.18 -67.03
C LEU A 120 -49.68 23.08 -68.49
N ASP A 121 -50.45 22.24 -69.16
CA ASP A 121 -50.34 21.73 -70.52
C ASP A 121 -51.08 22.67 -71.51
N VAL A 122 -50.58 22.72 -72.75
CA VAL A 122 -51.19 23.16 -74.04
C VAL A 122 -51.97 24.50 -74.17
N GLY A 123 -51.57 25.32 -75.15
CA GLY A 123 -52.43 26.35 -75.78
C GLY A 123 -51.68 27.24 -76.81
N ALA A 124 -52.21 27.39 -78.01
CA ALA A 124 -51.57 27.91 -79.23
C ALA A 124 -51.49 29.45 -79.37
N GLU A 125 -50.61 29.92 -80.28
CA GLU A 125 -50.69 31.09 -81.21
C GLU A 125 -49.28 31.69 -81.45
N ALA A 126 -48.57 31.30 -82.53
CA ALA A 126 -48.54 31.95 -83.85
C ALA A 126 -47.86 33.35 -83.90
N SER A 127 -46.65 33.42 -84.45
CA SER A 127 -46.30 34.41 -85.51
C SER A 127 -44.89 34.22 -86.07
N ILE A 128 -44.88 34.06 -87.39
CA ILE A 128 -43.78 33.95 -88.36
C ILE A 128 -42.87 35.19 -88.35
N GLY A 129 -41.57 35.00 -88.56
CA GLY A 129 -40.62 36.10 -88.79
C GLY A 129 -39.23 35.63 -89.19
N ALA A 130 -39.06 35.29 -90.47
CA ALA A 130 -37.76 35.01 -91.07
C ALA A 130 -36.93 36.29 -91.32
N LYS A 131 -35.59 36.09 -91.40
CA LYS A 131 -34.56 36.91 -92.10
C LYS A 131 -33.69 37.85 -91.27
N TRP A 132 -32.44 37.45 -91.06
CA TRP A 132 -31.17 38.11 -91.49
C TRP A 132 -30.03 37.17 -91.03
N GLY A 133 -29.18 36.54 -91.83
CA GLY A 133 -28.27 37.06 -92.86
C GLY A 133 -26.83 36.97 -92.31
N ALA A 134 -25.90 36.44 -93.12
CA ALA A 134 -24.55 36.01 -92.77
C ALA A 134 -23.73 36.97 -91.90
N PHE A 135 -23.59 36.67 -90.60
CA PHE A 135 -22.50 37.16 -89.76
C PHE A 135 -22.01 36.04 -88.83
N HIS A 136 -20.69 35.86 -88.81
CA HIS A 136 -19.98 34.84 -88.04
C HIS A 136 -20.26 34.96 -86.54
N MET A 137 -20.51 33.85 -85.87
CA MET A 137 -20.38 33.80 -84.41
C MET A 137 -19.74 32.49 -84.00
N ASP A 138 -18.51 32.61 -83.50
CA ASP A 138 -17.65 31.53 -83.03
C ASP A 138 -18.34 30.70 -81.94
N ALA A 139 -18.49 29.40 -82.23
CA ALA A 139 -18.90 28.41 -81.26
C ALA A 139 -17.76 28.14 -80.28
N LYS A 140 -17.84 28.73 -79.08
CA LYS A 140 -17.29 28.12 -77.85
C LYS A 140 -18.40 28.02 -76.81
N MET A 141 -19.10 26.90 -76.88
CA MET A 141 -19.97 26.40 -75.83
C MET A 141 -19.16 26.21 -74.54
N LYS A 142 -19.47 27.00 -73.51
CA LYS A 142 -19.36 26.61 -72.10
C LYS A 142 -20.70 26.93 -71.45
N ALA A 143 -21.66 26.03 -71.68
CA ALA A 143 -22.88 25.94 -70.90
C ALA A 143 -22.51 25.46 -69.49
N ASN A 144 -22.43 26.38 -68.53
CA ASN A 144 -22.64 26.11 -67.13
C ASN A 144 -23.56 27.21 -66.59
N TYR A 145 -24.85 27.03 -66.87
CA TYR A 145 -25.93 27.80 -66.28
C TYR A 145 -26.10 27.34 -64.83
N SER A 146 -25.31 27.91 -63.93
CA SER A 146 -25.56 27.83 -62.49
C SER A 146 -26.30 29.10 -62.10
N SER A 147 -27.63 29.05 -62.18
CA SER A 147 -28.50 30.09 -61.63
C SER A 147 -28.28 30.13 -60.12
N LYS A 148 -27.60 31.18 -59.66
CA LYS A 148 -27.58 31.59 -58.25
C LYS A 148 -29.01 31.98 -57.84
N LYS A 149 -29.79 30.98 -57.44
CA LYS A 149 -30.92 31.18 -56.54
C LYS A 149 -30.32 31.18 -55.13
N ASP A 150 -29.96 32.38 -54.69
CA ASP A 150 -29.55 32.66 -53.33
C ASP A 150 -30.78 32.45 -52.44
N SER A 151 -31.01 31.19 -52.05
CA SER A 151 -31.99 30.86 -51.01
C SER A 151 -31.43 31.41 -49.71
N LYS A 152 -31.97 32.55 -49.28
CA LYS A 152 -31.96 33.00 -47.87
C LYS A 152 -32.81 32.05 -47.00
N ALA A 153 -32.49 30.77 -47.03
CA ALA A 153 -33.08 29.71 -46.22
C ALA A 153 -31.98 29.03 -45.39
N THR A 154 -31.10 29.84 -44.81
CA THR A 154 -30.35 29.46 -43.62
C THR A 154 -30.76 30.42 -42.53
N GLN A 155 -32.01 30.31 -42.09
CA GLN A 155 -32.39 30.76 -40.76
C GLN A 155 -31.86 29.69 -39.82
N GLU A 156 -30.65 29.93 -39.31
CA GLU A 156 -29.97 29.12 -38.29
C GLU A 156 -30.94 28.79 -37.14
N SER A 157 -31.57 27.63 -37.20
CA SER A 157 -32.18 27.02 -36.03
C SER A 157 -31.05 26.42 -35.19
N LYS A 158 -30.36 27.27 -34.42
CA LYS A 158 -29.28 26.87 -33.50
C LYS A 158 -29.88 26.20 -32.27
N TYR A 159 -30.22 24.92 -32.39
CA TYR A 159 -30.44 24.05 -31.24
C TYR A 159 -29.08 23.45 -30.86
N SER A 160 -28.52 23.87 -29.72
CA SER A 160 -27.25 23.34 -29.22
C SER A 160 -27.45 22.71 -27.85
N VAL A 161 -27.08 21.43 -27.73
CA VAL A 161 -27.05 20.74 -26.45
C VAL A 161 -25.61 20.38 -26.13
N GLU A 162 -25.10 20.95 -25.05
CA GLU A 162 -23.74 20.72 -24.56
C GLU A 162 -23.80 19.96 -23.24
N TYR A 163 -22.98 18.92 -23.11
CA TYR A 163 -22.92 18.06 -21.93
C TYR A 163 -21.51 18.06 -21.35
N THR A 164 -21.39 18.22 -20.04
CA THR A 164 -20.13 18.07 -19.30
C THR A 164 -20.34 17.02 -18.21
N MET A 165 -19.41 16.05 -18.13
CA MET A 165 -19.40 15.01 -17.12
C MET A 165 -18.08 15.06 -16.37
N ASP A 166 -18.17 15.25 -15.05
CA ASP A 166 -17.02 15.22 -14.16
C ASP A 166 -17.17 14.01 -13.24
N VAL A 167 -16.23 13.06 -13.36
CA VAL A 167 -16.16 11.86 -12.51
C VAL A 167 -14.95 11.98 -11.60
N ALA A 168 -15.17 12.00 -10.29
CA ALA A 168 -14.11 11.97 -9.29
C ALA A 168 -14.18 10.66 -8.51
N VAL A 169 -13.06 9.93 -8.47
CA VAL A 169 -12.92 8.66 -7.75
C VAL A 169 -11.90 8.87 -6.64
N LYS A 170 -12.31 8.64 -5.38
CA LYS A 170 -11.41 8.65 -4.23
C LYS A 170 -11.04 7.23 -3.85
N ALA A 171 -9.77 6.91 -3.95
CA ALA A 171 -9.20 5.63 -3.57
C ALA A 171 -8.06 5.84 -2.56
N GLY A 172 -7.95 4.95 -1.59
CA GLY A 172 -6.97 5.03 -0.52
C GLY A 172 -6.08 3.79 -0.42
N GLN A 173 -4.98 3.92 0.32
CA GLN A 173 -4.11 2.84 0.77
C GLN A 173 -3.83 3.00 2.26
N ASP A 174 -3.60 1.88 2.96
CA ASP A 174 -3.37 1.83 4.40
C ASP A 174 -1.97 2.27 4.87
N SER A 175 -1.92 2.56 6.18
CA SER A 175 -0.74 2.83 6.99
C SER A 175 0.19 1.60 7.15
N MET A 176 1.28 1.75 7.91
CA MET A 176 2.24 0.67 8.21
C MET A 176 1.54 -0.64 8.62
N PRO A 177 1.95 -1.80 8.07
CA PRO A 177 1.38 -3.09 8.44
C PRO A 177 1.48 -3.36 9.95
N ALA A 178 0.39 -3.84 10.55
CA ALA A 178 0.31 -4.07 11.99
C ALA A 178 1.33 -5.10 12.50
N GLY A 179 1.63 -6.14 11.70
CA GLY A 179 2.63 -7.14 12.07
C GLY A 179 4.05 -6.56 12.07
N LEU A 180 4.39 -5.72 11.08
CA LEU A 180 5.65 -4.98 11.09
C LEU A 180 5.77 -4.08 12.31
N ALA A 181 4.71 -3.32 12.63
CA ALA A 181 4.69 -2.47 13.82
C ALA A 181 4.94 -3.28 15.10
N LYS A 182 4.31 -4.46 15.23
CA LYS A 182 4.52 -5.35 16.40
C LYS A 182 5.94 -5.92 16.45
N VAL A 183 6.50 -6.31 15.31
CA VAL A 183 7.89 -6.78 15.24
C VAL A 183 8.84 -5.68 15.70
N LEU A 184 8.68 -4.46 15.20
CA LEU A 184 9.52 -3.32 15.61
C LEU A 184 9.35 -2.99 17.09
N GLU A 185 8.14 -3.07 17.64
CA GLU A 185 7.88 -2.90 19.07
C GLU A 185 8.60 -3.96 19.92
N LEU A 186 8.51 -5.23 19.53
CA LEU A 186 9.19 -6.32 20.23
C LEU A 186 10.70 -6.17 20.16
N LEU A 187 11.25 -5.87 18.98
CA LEU A 187 12.69 -5.64 18.79
C LEU A 187 13.18 -4.42 19.60
N GLY A 188 12.37 -3.36 19.69
CA GLY A 188 12.68 -2.18 20.50
C GLY A 188 12.70 -2.50 22.00
N ASN A 189 11.77 -3.34 22.47
CA ASN A 189 11.71 -3.75 23.88
C ASN A 189 12.81 -4.74 24.28
N THR A 190 13.47 -5.39 23.31
CA THR A 190 14.54 -6.37 23.54
C THR A 190 15.94 -5.79 23.38
N LEU A 191 16.08 -4.46 23.29
CA LEU A 191 17.39 -3.81 23.21
C LEU A 191 18.21 -4.08 24.48
N ASP A 192 19.16 -5.01 24.39
CA ASP A 192 20.07 -5.37 25.48
C ASP A 192 21.32 -4.47 25.41
N VAL A 193 21.55 -3.63 26.42
CA VAL A 193 22.74 -2.78 26.49
C VAL A 193 23.89 -3.64 26.98
N SER A 194 24.78 -4.03 26.06
CA SER A 194 25.94 -4.87 26.35
C SER A 194 27.22 -4.05 26.47
N ASP A 195 28.07 -4.37 27.45
CA ASP A 195 29.43 -3.84 27.55
C ASP A 195 30.26 -4.38 26.35
N PRO A 196 30.93 -3.53 25.55
CA PRO A 196 31.77 -3.96 24.42
C PRO A 196 32.88 -4.96 24.80
N ASP A 197 33.29 -4.98 26.07
CA ASP A 197 34.30 -5.90 26.59
C ASP A 197 33.70 -7.11 27.34
N GLY A 198 32.36 -7.26 27.32
CA GLY A 198 31.63 -8.29 28.05
C GLY A 198 31.37 -7.92 29.52
N THR A 199 30.56 -8.71 30.22
CA THR A 199 30.23 -8.51 31.63
C THR A 199 30.48 -9.82 32.39
N LEU A 200 31.37 -9.78 33.39
CA LEU A 200 31.68 -10.91 34.26
C LEU A 200 31.18 -10.60 35.68
N GLU A 201 30.26 -11.42 36.16
CA GLU A 201 29.67 -11.31 37.49
C GLU A 201 30.00 -12.55 38.32
N VAL A 202 30.15 -12.35 39.62
CA VAL A 202 30.42 -13.40 40.60
C VAL A 202 29.46 -13.26 41.77
N SER A 203 29.03 -14.38 42.37
CA SER A 203 28.06 -14.39 43.46
C SER A 203 28.55 -13.65 44.72
N ALA A 204 29.87 -13.62 44.94
CA ALA A 204 30.49 -12.83 45.99
C ALA A 204 31.97 -12.56 45.65
N ARG A 205 32.50 -11.45 46.16
CA ARG A 205 33.94 -11.14 46.12
C ARG A 205 34.68 -11.59 47.36
N GLU A 206 33.95 -11.85 48.44
CA GLU A 206 34.47 -12.39 49.69
C GLU A 206 33.65 -13.62 50.06
N LEU A 207 34.31 -14.74 50.30
CA LEU A 207 33.69 -16.01 50.65
C LEU A 207 34.38 -16.60 51.89
N THR A 208 33.66 -17.42 52.64
CA THR A 208 34.21 -18.12 53.80
C THR A 208 34.07 -19.63 53.59
N LEU A 209 35.13 -20.38 53.87
CA LEU A 209 35.12 -21.85 53.78
C LEU A 209 34.23 -22.44 54.88
N THR A 210 33.04 -22.92 54.53
CA THR A 210 32.17 -23.67 55.44
C THR A 210 32.42 -25.16 55.20
N ASP A 211 32.75 -25.92 56.25
CA ASP A 211 33.12 -27.34 56.14
C ASP A 211 34.25 -27.61 55.12
N GLY A 212 35.21 -26.69 55.04
CA GLY A 212 36.38 -26.79 54.15
C GLY A 212 36.10 -26.50 52.67
N LYS A 213 34.91 -25.98 52.35
CA LYS A 213 34.51 -25.63 50.97
C LYS A 213 33.80 -24.28 50.92
N ALA A 214 33.94 -23.58 49.79
CA ALA A 214 33.13 -22.41 49.45
C ALA A 214 32.60 -22.57 48.02
N THR A 215 31.35 -22.15 47.81
CA THR A 215 30.71 -22.18 46.50
C THR A 215 30.75 -20.79 45.88
N LEU A 216 31.32 -20.70 44.68
CA LEU A 216 31.34 -19.48 43.88
C LEU A 216 30.55 -19.73 42.59
N ILE A 217 29.55 -18.90 42.33
CA ILE A 217 28.80 -18.93 41.06
C ILE A 217 29.30 -17.74 40.24
N ALA A 218 29.68 -17.99 39.00
CA ALA A 218 30.11 -16.95 38.07
C ALA A 218 29.29 -17.00 36.80
N THR A 219 28.96 -15.82 36.27
CA THR A 219 28.17 -15.65 35.06
C THR A 219 28.90 -14.68 34.13
N TYR A 220 28.95 -14.99 32.84
CA TYR A 220 29.62 -14.15 31.86
C TYR A 220 28.77 -13.96 30.62
N LYS A 221 28.55 -12.68 30.25
CA LYS A 221 28.00 -12.26 28.97
C LYS A 221 29.11 -11.68 28.10
N ASN A 222 29.20 -12.12 26.84
CA ASN A 222 30.17 -11.58 25.88
C ASN A 222 29.75 -10.18 25.37
N SER A 223 30.52 -9.62 24.43
CA SER A 223 30.26 -8.29 23.85
C SER A 223 28.96 -8.17 23.04
N LYS A 224 28.34 -9.30 22.71
CA LYS A 224 27.02 -9.39 22.06
C LYS A 224 25.90 -9.64 23.07
N GLY A 225 26.20 -9.63 24.36
CA GLY A 225 25.26 -9.94 25.44
C GLY A 225 24.99 -11.42 25.64
N ILE A 226 25.61 -12.32 24.87
CA ILE A 226 25.35 -13.77 24.91
C ILE A 226 26.03 -14.39 26.12
N PHE A 227 25.32 -15.23 26.88
CA PHE A 227 25.92 -16.03 27.94
C PHE A 227 26.92 -17.06 27.36
N GLU A 228 28.14 -17.05 27.87
CA GLU A 228 29.21 -17.98 27.48
C GLU A 228 29.84 -18.62 28.73
N PRO A 229 29.12 -19.49 29.46
CA PRO A 229 29.60 -20.07 30.71
C PRO A 229 30.88 -20.87 30.51
N GLU A 230 31.06 -21.56 29.38
CA GLU A 230 32.27 -22.34 29.07
C GLU A 230 33.54 -21.49 28.94
N SER A 231 33.41 -20.17 28.76
CA SER A 231 34.54 -19.24 28.69
C SER A 231 35.09 -18.85 30.07
N ILE A 232 34.34 -19.11 31.14
CA ILE A 232 34.70 -18.73 32.52
C ILE A 232 35.71 -19.74 33.07
N LYS A 233 36.85 -19.24 33.52
CA LYS A 233 37.95 -20.07 34.04
C LYS A 233 38.50 -19.51 35.35
N ILE A 234 38.92 -20.43 36.22
CA ILE A 234 39.74 -20.18 37.40
C ILE A 234 40.94 -21.12 37.31
N ASP A 235 42.15 -20.59 37.39
CA ASP A 235 43.35 -21.41 37.28
C ASP A 235 43.39 -22.47 38.38
N GLY A 236 43.50 -23.75 37.96
CA GLY A 236 43.59 -24.89 38.86
C GLY A 236 42.27 -25.32 39.52
N VAL A 237 41.12 -24.75 39.14
CA VAL A 237 39.80 -25.14 39.66
C VAL A 237 38.87 -25.51 38.51
N THR A 238 38.36 -26.75 38.53
CA THR A 238 37.35 -27.20 37.56
C THR A 238 35.98 -26.69 37.99
N GLY A 239 35.36 -25.86 37.15
CA GLY A 239 33.98 -25.43 37.32
C GLY A 239 33.00 -26.41 36.68
N LYS A 240 31.76 -26.45 37.19
CA LYS A 240 30.65 -27.20 36.60
C LYS A 240 29.66 -26.22 36.00
N VAL A 241 29.39 -26.33 34.70
CA VAL A 241 28.37 -25.51 34.03
C VAL A 241 26.99 -25.86 34.59
N SER A 242 26.22 -24.83 34.93
CA SER A 242 24.83 -24.91 35.40
C SER A 242 24.07 -23.77 34.73
N ASP A 243 23.30 -24.10 33.70
CA ASP A 243 22.57 -23.14 32.86
C ASP A 243 23.49 -22.03 32.30
N ASP A 244 23.24 -20.77 32.65
CA ASP A 244 23.99 -19.60 32.18
C ASP A 244 25.28 -19.31 32.98
N SER A 245 25.54 -20.12 34.01
CA SER A 245 26.60 -19.89 34.99
C SER A 245 27.55 -21.08 35.10
N VAL A 246 28.69 -20.85 35.76
CA VAL A 246 29.61 -21.89 36.21
C VAL A 246 29.70 -21.86 37.72
N VAL A 247 29.55 -23.04 38.33
CA VAL A 247 29.71 -23.24 39.77
C VAL A 247 31.10 -23.80 40.05
N PHE A 248 31.87 -23.09 40.87
CA PHE A 248 33.19 -23.48 41.35
C PHE A 248 33.13 -23.88 42.82
N GLU A 249 33.73 -25.03 43.14
CA GLU A 249 33.97 -25.47 44.52
C GLU A 249 35.40 -25.11 44.92
N LEU A 250 35.54 -24.09 45.76
CA LEU A 250 36.83 -23.58 46.25
C LEU A 250 37.16 -24.26 47.59
N LYS A 251 38.40 -24.72 47.75
CA LYS A 251 38.83 -25.54 48.91
C LYS A 251 39.94 -24.91 49.74
N GLU A 252 40.56 -23.84 49.25
CA GLU A 252 41.69 -23.20 49.91
C GLU A 252 41.36 -21.75 50.22
N ALA A 253 41.80 -21.27 51.39
CA ALA A 253 41.68 -19.87 51.75
C ALA A 253 42.77 -19.06 51.03
N LYS A 254 42.44 -18.52 49.87
CA LYS A 254 43.30 -17.66 49.05
C LYS A 254 42.47 -16.79 48.11
N THR A 255 43.13 -15.85 47.44
CA THR A 255 42.53 -15.08 46.35
C THR A 255 42.49 -15.92 45.08
N TYR A 256 41.30 -16.10 44.52
CA TYR A 256 41.07 -16.69 43.21
C TYR A 256 40.82 -15.60 42.18
N THR A 257 41.34 -15.76 40.96
CA THR A 257 41.04 -14.86 39.84
C THR A 257 40.13 -15.57 38.86
N VAL A 258 38.90 -15.06 38.71
CA VAL A 258 37.94 -15.49 37.70
C VAL A 258 38.21 -14.72 36.42
N ILE A 259 38.37 -15.43 35.31
CA ILE A 259 38.70 -14.86 34.00
C ILE A 259 37.63 -15.30 33.00
N ALA A 260 37.10 -14.34 32.24
CA ALA A 260 36.24 -14.60 31.08
C ALA A 260 36.42 -13.48 30.05
N GLY A 261 36.73 -13.85 28.81
CA GLY A 261 37.07 -12.88 27.76
C GLY A 261 38.19 -11.92 28.18
N LYS A 262 37.89 -10.61 28.18
CA LYS A 262 38.82 -9.56 28.64
C LYS A 262 38.67 -9.19 30.12
N LYS A 263 37.62 -9.67 30.79
CA LYS A 263 37.32 -9.30 32.18
C LYS A 263 38.01 -10.25 33.14
N LYS A 264 38.39 -9.69 34.29
CA LYS A 264 38.99 -10.42 35.41
C LYS A 264 38.36 -9.93 36.71
N VAL A 265 38.01 -10.85 37.60
CA VAL A 265 37.46 -10.53 38.93
C VAL A 265 38.20 -11.35 39.98
N SER A 266 38.70 -10.68 41.02
CA SER A 266 39.33 -11.33 42.17
C SER A 266 38.26 -11.66 43.22
N VAL A 267 38.36 -12.87 43.79
CA VAL A 267 37.49 -13.37 44.85
C VAL A 267 38.37 -13.86 45.99
N ASP A 268 38.23 -13.26 47.16
CA ASP A 268 38.98 -13.62 48.37
C ASP A 268 38.22 -14.66 49.18
N VAL A 269 38.86 -15.81 49.40
CA VAL A 269 38.31 -16.88 50.24
C VAL A 269 39.05 -16.91 51.57
N GLN A 270 38.32 -16.79 52.68
CA GLN A 270 38.87 -16.81 54.03
C GLN A 270 38.42 -18.05 54.80
N ASN A 271 39.19 -18.46 55.80
CA ASN A 271 38.73 -19.44 56.78
C ASN A 271 37.66 -18.81 57.68
N VAL A 272 36.75 -19.63 58.22
CA VAL A 272 35.83 -19.18 59.28
C VAL A 272 36.67 -18.63 60.42
N LYS A 273 36.52 -17.33 60.72
CA LYS A 273 37.12 -16.77 61.93
C LYS A 273 36.47 -17.49 63.12
N PRO A 274 37.26 -18.07 64.04
CA PRO A 274 36.68 -18.61 65.26
C PRO A 274 35.98 -17.45 65.97
N ASP A 275 34.68 -17.62 66.24
CA ASP A 275 33.91 -16.70 67.07
C ASP A 275 34.75 -16.40 68.31
N THR A 276 35.06 -15.13 68.50
CA THR A 276 35.71 -14.67 69.72
C THR A 276 34.68 -14.86 70.82
N LYS A 277 34.72 -16.04 71.46
CA LYS A 277 33.98 -16.30 72.70
C LYS A 277 34.28 -15.14 73.62
N THR A 278 33.26 -14.33 73.87
CA THR A 278 33.29 -13.31 74.92
C THR A 278 33.56 -14.06 76.20
N ASP A 279 34.80 -13.93 76.69
CA ASP A 279 35.24 -14.48 77.95
C ASP A 279 34.50 -13.75 79.07
N THR A 280 33.35 -14.29 79.46
CA THR A 280 32.73 -13.96 80.74
C THR A 280 33.22 -14.97 81.78
N THR A 281 34.46 -14.82 82.21
CA THR A 281 34.93 -15.22 83.54
C THR A 281 35.62 -13.98 84.12
N LYS A 282 35.37 -13.50 85.34
CA LYS A 282 34.94 -14.03 86.64
C LYS A 282 34.93 -12.80 87.61
N PRO A 283 34.74 -12.90 88.94
CA PRO A 283 33.83 -13.66 89.81
C PRO A 283 32.65 -12.84 90.35
#